data_AF-A0A8S3JN02-F1
#
_entry.id   AF-A0A8S3JN02-F1
#
_cell.length_a   1.000
_cell.length_b   1.000
_cell.length_c   1.000
_cell.angle_alpha   90.00
_cell.angle_beta   90.00
_cell.angle_gamma   90.00
#
_symmetry.space_group_name_H-M   'P 1'
#
loop_
_entity.id
_entity.type
_entity.pdbx_description
1 polymer ?
#
loop_
_entity_poly.entity_id
_entity_poly.type
_entity_poly.pdbx_seq_one_letter_code
_entity_poly.pdbx_strand_id
1 'polypeptide(L)'
;DIGNNVYLNGHVSGVRGQWTYNQTGPLVLNRPGKMAANGQYLLWPFLSSDQTMTATIDNDINNLLSNFSTNGGWFQQTEIQGSAAANGAVSISTKLQPGEKKTVSILFAWYFPHHYWLDLPLDNYYSLLFNNVTDVGQSIGIDKTDSQLKIIFTGLFS
;
A
#
# COMPACT_ATOMS: atom_id res chain seq x y z
N ASP A 1 1.11 -25.87 -20.14
CA ASP A 1 0.65 -24.54 -19.69
C ASP A 1 0.63 -24.48 -18.17
N ILE A 2 1.70 -24.28 -17.39
CA ILE A 2 2.91 -23.46 -17.52
C ILE A 2 2.53 -22.09 -18.10
N GLY A 3 1.95 -21.21 -17.30
CA GLY A 3 2.76 -20.55 -16.26
C GLY A 3 3.68 -19.49 -16.86
N ASN A 4 3.43 -19.07 -18.12
CA ASN A 4 4.10 -17.95 -18.76
C ASN A 4 3.82 -16.64 -18.01
N ASN A 5 4.69 -16.31 -17.06
CA ASN A 5 5.44 -15.04 -17.10
C ASN A 5 4.64 -13.73 -17.11
N VAL A 6 3.63 -13.56 -16.24
CA VAL A 6 2.76 -12.36 -16.36
C VAL A 6 3.29 -11.14 -15.61
N TYR A 7 4.62 -11.03 -15.52
CA TYR A 7 5.39 -9.88 -15.99
C TYR A 7 6.90 -10.26 -16.00
N LEU A 8 7.61 -10.18 -17.13
CA LEU A 8 9.02 -10.61 -17.22
C LEU A 8 9.94 -9.54 -17.84
N ASN A 9 11.19 -9.46 -17.34
CA ASN A 9 12.29 -10.12 -18.07
C ASN A 9 13.39 -10.62 -17.11
N GLY A 10 13.82 -11.88 -17.25
CA GLY A 10 14.98 -12.44 -16.54
C GLY A 10 14.80 -12.96 -15.10
N HIS A 11 13.62 -13.46 -14.73
CA HIS A 11 13.36 -14.37 -13.59
C HIS A 11 14.10 -14.15 -12.25
N VAL A 12 13.44 -13.49 -11.31
CA VAL A 12 13.58 -13.72 -9.86
C VAL A 12 12.16 -13.72 -9.28
N SER A 13 11.84 -14.65 -8.38
CA SER A 13 10.56 -14.66 -7.64
C SER A 13 10.27 -13.27 -7.05
N GLY A 14 9.18 -12.63 -7.49
CA GLY A 14 8.87 -11.24 -7.17
C GLY A 14 8.70 -10.37 -8.41
N VAL A 15 7.54 -10.48 -9.06
CA VAL A 15 7.15 -9.58 -10.16
C VAL A 15 7.15 -8.13 -9.65
N ARG A 16 8.08 -7.32 -10.18
CA ARG A 16 8.20 -5.89 -9.86
C ARG A 16 7.10 -5.13 -10.61
N GLY A 17 5.98 -4.91 -9.94
CA GLY A 17 4.95 -3.98 -10.42
C GLY A 17 5.48 -2.54 -10.46
N GLN A 18 4.60 -1.62 -10.82
CA GLN A 18 4.89 -0.19 -10.85
C GLN A 18 4.47 0.46 -9.55
N TRP A 19 5.41 1.10 -8.86
CA TRP A 19 5.12 1.88 -7.68
C TRP A 19 4.71 3.30 -8.05
N THR A 20 3.75 3.85 -7.31
CA THR A 20 3.33 5.26 -7.39
C THR A 20 3.15 5.84 -5.99
N TYR A 21 3.57 7.10 -5.80
CA TYR A 21 3.42 7.86 -4.57
C TYR A 21 3.50 9.37 -4.87
N ASN A 22 2.60 10.16 -4.29
CA ASN A 22 2.44 11.59 -4.57
C ASN A 22 2.42 12.47 -3.30
N GLN A 23 3.27 12.18 -2.30
CA GLN A 23 3.46 12.92 -1.02
C GLN A 23 2.33 12.83 0.00
N THR A 24 1.08 12.97 -0.45
CA THR A 24 -0.09 13.05 0.44
C THR A 24 -1.00 11.84 0.32
N GLY A 25 -0.81 11.02 -0.71
CA GLY A 25 -1.59 9.81 -0.98
C GLY A 25 -0.87 8.52 -0.61
N PRO A 26 -1.49 7.37 -0.91
CA PRO A 26 -0.92 6.06 -0.63
C PRO A 26 0.34 5.80 -1.47
N LEU A 27 1.21 4.94 -0.94
CA LEU A 27 2.17 4.22 -1.76
C LEU A 27 1.44 3.04 -2.40
N VAL A 28 1.32 3.03 -3.72
CA VAL A 28 0.56 2.00 -4.47
C VAL A 28 1.50 1.20 -5.34
N LEU A 29 1.42 -0.13 -5.24
CA LEU A 29 2.03 -1.06 -6.18
C LEU A 29 0.96 -1.56 -7.16
N ASN A 30 1.17 -1.33 -8.45
CA ASN A 30 0.30 -1.81 -9.52
C ASN A 30 0.97 -2.94 -10.32
N ARG A 31 0.31 -4.11 -10.41
CA ARG A 31 0.72 -5.23 -11.25
C ARG A 31 -0.32 -5.41 -12.36
N PRO A 32 -0.17 -4.76 -13.53
CA PRO A 32 -1.17 -4.81 -14.58
C PRO A 32 -1.30 -6.22 -15.17
N GLY A 33 -2.52 -6.59 -15.58
CA GLY A 33 -2.82 -7.87 -16.22
C GLY A 33 -4.14 -8.44 -15.73
N LYS A 34 -4.51 -9.62 -16.24
CA LYS A 34 -5.80 -10.27 -15.96
C LYS A 34 -5.69 -11.58 -15.18
N MET A 35 -4.49 -11.94 -14.73
CA MET A 35 -4.33 -13.13 -13.92
C MET A 35 -4.61 -12.89 -12.45
N ALA A 36 -4.82 -13.98 -11.72
CA ALA A 36 -4.96 -13.95 -10.27
C ALA A 36 -3.80 -13.28 -9.52
N ALA A 37 -2.60 -13.27 -10.10
CA ALA A 37 -1.43 -12.60 -9.53
C ALA A 37 -1.33 -11.10 -9.89
N ASN A 38 -2.18 -10.62 -10.79
CA ASN A 38 -2.27 -9.22 -11.19
C ASN A 38 -3.29 -8.49 -10.32
N GLY A 39 -2.98 -7.25 -9.98
CA GLY A 39 -3.73 -6.48 -9.00
C GLY A 39 -2.88 -5.41 -8.37
N GLN A 40 -3.36 -4.89 -7.27
CA GLN A 40 -2.79 -3.73 -6.62
C GLN A 40 -2.66 -3.95 -5.12
N TYR A 41 -1.61 -3.38 -4.54
CA TYR A 41 -1.47 -3.20 -3.10
C TYR A 41 -1.34 -1.71 -2.80
N LEU A 42 -1.79 -1.29 -1.63
CA LEU A 42 -1.47 0.04 -1.12
C LEU A 42 -1.04 0.00 0.34
N LEU A 43 -0.20 0.97 0.69
CA LEU A 43 0.08 1.39 2.05
C LEU A 43 -0.31 2.87 2.17
N TRP A 44 -1.25 3.18 3.06
CA TRP A 44 -1.77 4.53 3.25
C TRP A 44 -1.66 4.96 4.70
N PRO A 45 -0.62 5.72 5.04
CA PRO A 45 -0.55 6.49 6.27
C PRO A 45 -1.72 7.45 6.44
N PHE A 46 -2.47 7.32 7.54
CA PHE A 46 -3.44 8.34 7.94
C PHE A 46 -2.70 9.46 8.67
N LEU A 47 -2.82 10.68 8.17
CA LEU A 47 -2.12 11.84 8.70
C LEU A 47 -3.05 12.74 9.51
N SER A 48 -2.69 12.98 10.77
CA SER A 48 -3.14 14.17 11.50
C SER A 48 -2.27 15.38 11.18
N SER A 49 -2.70 16.58 11.57
CA SER A 49 -2.02 17.85 11.24
C SER A 49 -0.57 17.97 11.71
N ASP A 50 -0.15 17.15 12.68
CA ASP A 50 1.17 17.11 13.29
C ASP A 50 2.00 15.87 12.87
N GLN A 51 1.46 15.06 11.96
CA GLN A 51 2.11 13.86 11.43
C GLN A 51 2.73 14.15 10.06
N THR A 52 3.84 13.48 9.78
CA THR A 52 4.51 13.52 8.47
C THR A 52 4.66 12.11 7.93
N MET A 53 4.28 11.92 6.67
CA MET A 53 4.49 10.68 5.93
C MET A 53 5.79 10.75 5.14
N THR A 54 6.49 9.62 5.02
CA THR A 54 7.46 9.41 3.94
C THR A 54 7.22 8.07 3.28
N ALA A 55 7.61 7.93 2.02
CA ALA A 55 7.56 6.66 1.31
C ALA A 55 8.77 6.51 0.39
N THR A 56 9.18 5.27 0.15
CA THR A 56 10.29 4.94 -0.73
C THR A 56 10.12 3.54 -1.32
N ILE A 57 10.97 3.22 -2.29
CA ILE A 57 11.08 1.89 -2.87
C ILE A 57 12.56 1.55 -3.07
N ASP A 58 12.92 0.27 -2.92
CA ASP A 58 14.28 -0.20 -3.20
C ASP A 58 14.25 -1.70 -3.56
N ASN A 59 15.26 -2.16 -4.30
CA ASN A 59 15.46 -3.57 -4.57
C ASN A 59 16.15 -4.31 -3.41
N ASP A 60 16.89 -3.60 -2.57
CA ASP A 60 17.57 -4.13 -1.39
C ASP A 60 16.88 -3.63 -0.11
N ILE A 61 16.37 -4.57 0.68
CA ILE A 61 15.73 -4.27 1.96
C ILE A 61 16.71 -3.64 2.97
N ASN A 62 18.02 -3.92 2.86
CA ASN A 62 19.02 -3.36 3.77
C ASN A 62 19.20 -1.85 3.54
N ASN A 63 19.06 -1.38 2.31
CA ASN A 63 19.08 0.06 2.00
C ASN A 63 17.88 0.77 2.62
N LEU A 64 16.70 0.15 2.59
CA LEU A 64 15.51 0.69 3.24
C LEU A 64 15.73 0.82 4.75
N LEU A 65 16.18 -0.27 5.39
CA LEU A 65 16.36 -0.34 6.83
C LEU A 65 17.46 0.59 7.35
N SER A 66 18.59 0.69 6.63
CA SER A 66 19.71 1.56 7.03
C SER A 66 19.37 3.05 6.90
N ASN A 67 18.64 3.45 5.86
CA ASN A 67 18.14 4.82 5.73
C ASN A 67 17.11 5.15 6.80
N PHE A 68 16.20 4.21 7.09
CA PHE A 68 15.18 4.39 8.12
C PHE A 68 15.80 4.49 9.52
N SER A 69 16.78 3.64 9.86
CA SER A 69 17.41 3.67 11.18
C SER A 69 18.17 4.98 11.45
N THR A 70 18.67 5.62 10.39
CA THR A 70 19.41 6.89 10.50
C THR A 70 18.47 8.09 10.61
N ASN A 71 17.38 8.12 9.84
CA ASN A 71 16.56 9.32 9.67
C ASN A 71 15.14 9.21 10.23
N GLY A 72 14.65 8.01 10.56
CA GLY A 72 13.25 7.74 10.91
C GLY A 72 12.27 7.82 9.73
N GLY A 73 12.77 7.98 8.49
CA GLY A 73 11.98 8.12 7.27
C GLY A 73 12.82 8.46 6.04
N TRP A 74 12.17 8.67 4.90
CA TRP A 74 12.80 8.92 3.59
C TRP A 74 12.38 10.27 3.00
N PHE A 75 12.86 11.37 3.62
CA PHE A 75 12.42 12.74 3.32
C PHE A 75 12.90 13.31 1.98
N GLN A 76 13.82 12.64 1.29
CA GLN A 76 14.33 13.07 -0.01
C GLN A 76 13.42 12.64 -1.16
N GLN A 77 12.56 11.64 -0.94
CA GLN A 77 11.71 11.07 -1.97
C GLN A 77 10.33 11.69 -1.91
N THR A 78 10.14 12.70 -2.75
CA THR A 78 8.91 13.48 -2.83
C THR A 78 7.91 12.86 -3.80
N GLU A 79 8.33 12.00 -4.72
CA GLU A 79 7.41 11.38 -5.67
C GLU A 79 7.99 10.07 -6.20
N ILE A 80 7.10 9.13 -6.51
CA ILE A 80 7.43 7.89 -7.21
C ILE A 80 6.43 7.74 -8.34
N GLN A 81 6.89 7.61 -9.59
CA GLN A 81 6.02 7.41 -10.75
C GLN A 81 6.56 6.29 -11.63
N GLY A 82 5.87 5.16 -11.65
CA GLY A 82 6.15 4.07 -12.59
C GLY A 82 7.46 3.32 -12.34
N SER A 83 8.08 3.48 -11.17
CA SER A 83 9.36 2.85 -10.84
C SER A 83 9.18 1.39 -10.41
N ALA A 84 10.03 0.51 -10.94
CA ALA A 84 10.03 -0.91 -10.61
C ALA A 84 11.08 -1.23 -9.54
N ALA A 85 10.62 -1.61 -8.36
CA ALA A 85 11.47 -2.08 -7.26
C ALA A 85 10.80 -3.25 -6.54
N ALA A 86 11.60 -4.12 -5.93
CA ALA A 86 11.10 -5.30 -5.22
C ALA A 86 10.35 -4.94 -3.94
N ASN A 87 10.76 -3.88 -3.25
CA ASN A 87 10.23 -3.48 -1.96
C ASN A 87 9.70 -2.05 -2.00
N GLY A 88 8.65 -1.80 -1.23
CA GLY A 88 8.14 -0.45 -0.95
C GLY A 88 7.91 -0.30 0.54
N ALA A 89 8.15 0.90 1.06
CA ALA A 89 8.01 1.19 2.48
C ALA A 89 7.39 2.57 2.68
N VAL A 90 6.61 2.70 3.76
CA VAL A 90 6.05 3.97 4.24
C VAL A 90 6.40 4.16 5.71
N SER A 91 6.50 5.41 6.16
CA SER A 91 6.61 5.74 7.57
C SER A 91 5.69 6.89 7.95
N ILE A 92 5.32 6.93 9.23
CA ILE A 92 4.65 8.06 9.88
C ILE A 92 5.57 8.53 11.00
N SER A 93 5.80 9.84 11.05
CA SER A 93 6.52 10.49 12.13
C SER A 93 5.65 11.53 12.80
N THR A 94 5.72 11.62 14.13
CA THR A 94 5.13 12.68 14.94
C THR A 94 6.02 12.94 16.15
N LYS A 95 5.89 14.11 16.76
CA LYS A 95 6.54 14.45 18.02
C LYS A 95 5.56 14.25 19.17
N LEU A 96 5.96 13.49 20.18
CA LEU A 96 5.20 13.29 21.41
C LEU A 96 5.72 14.24 22.50
N GLN A 97 4.83 15.03 23.09
CA GLN A 97 5.13 15.78 24.31
C GLN A 97 5.08 14.86 25.53
N PRO A 98 5.75 15.21 26.65
CA PRO A 98 5.67 14.44 27.88
C PRO A 98 4.21 14.23 28.34
N GLY A 99 3.82 12.97 28.53
CA GLY A 99 2.45 12.60 28.95
C GLY A 99 1.41 12.56 27.82
N GLU A 100 1.78 12.96 26.60
CA GLU A 100 0.90 12.90 25.44
C GLU A 100 0.75 11.46 24.92
N LYS A 101 -0.43 11.15 24.37
CA LYS A 101 -0.69 9.92 23.63
C LYS A 101 -1.14 10.28 22.22
N LYS A 102 -0.51 9.67 21.22
CA LYS A 102 -0.94 9.76 19.82
C LYS A 102 -1.13 8.38 19.23
N THR A 103 -2.09 8.29 18.32
CA THR A 103 -2.31 7.12 17.50
C THR A 103 -1.76 7.42 16.11
N VAL A 104 -0.91 6.52 15.62
CA VAL A 104 -0.49 6.50 14.21
C VAL A 104 -1.13 5.27 13.57
N SER A 105 -1.65 5.42 12.36
CA SER A 105 -2.36 4.35 11.67
C SER A 105 -1.90 4.26 10.21
N ILE A 106 -1.63 3.05 9.75
CA ILE A 106 -1.32 2.77 8.35
C ILE A 106 -2.37 1.78 7.85
N LEU A 107 -3.08 2.14 6.79
CA LEU A 107 -3.96 1.23 6.08
C LEU A 107 -3.14 0.38 5.13
N PHE A 108 -3.37 -0.92 5.16
CA PHE A 108 -2.97 -1.83 4.10
C PHE A 108 -4.23 -2.33 3.40
N ALA A 109 -4.27 -2.22 2.08
CA ALA A 109 -5.35 -2.75 1.27
C ALA A 109 -4.82 -3.42 0.00
N TRP A 110 -5.61 -4.33 -0.54
CA TRP A 110 -5.33 -5.02 -1.79
C TRP A 110 -6.54 -4.96 -2.72
N TYR A 111 -6.29 -5.06 -4.02
CA TYR A 111 -7.32 -5.18 -5.04
C TYR A 111 -6.84 -6.13 -6.14
N PHE A 112 -7.33 -7.36 -6.12
CA PHE A 112 -7.01 -8.43 -7.06
C PHE A 112 -8.32 -8.86 -7.74
N PRO A 113 -8.78 -8.13 -8.77
CA PRO A 113 -10.14 -8.32 -9.27
C PRO A 113 -10.36 -9.70 -9.89
N HIS A 114 -9.32 -10.32 -10.44
CA HIS A 114 -9.44 -11.56 -11.20
C HIS A 114 -9.01 -12.75 -10.36
N HIS A 115 -9.74 -13.86 -10.46
CA HIS A 115 -9.26 -15.19 -10.07
C HIS A 115 -9.68 -16.23 -11.12
N TYR A 116 -9.08 -17.41 -11.08
CA TYR A 116 -9.47 -18.53 -11.95
C TYR A 116 -9.96 -19.68 -11.10
N TRP A 117 -11.11 -20.25 -11.49
CA TRP A 117 -11.59 -21.51 -10.96
C TRP A 117 -11.78 -22.48 -12.13
N LEU A 118 -10.96 -23.53 -12.20
CA LEU A 118 -11.01 -24.54 -13.27
C LEU A 118 -11.07 -23.90 -14.68
N ASP A 119 -10.15 -22.97 -14.96
CA ASP A 119 -10.03 -22.22 -16.22
C ASP A 119 -11.17 -21.25 -16.56
N LEU A 120 -12.17 -21.11 -15.68
CA LEU A 120 -13.19 -20.08 -15.82
C LEU A 120 -12.70 -18.77 -15.20
N PRO A 121 -12.65 -17.66 -15.96
CA PRO A 121 -12.37 -16.35 -15.39
C PRO A 121 -13.54 -15.96 -14.49
N LEU A 122 -13.27 -15.82 -13.20
CA LEU A 122 -14.22 -15.36 -12.21
C LEU A 122 -13.61 -14.16 -11.50
N ASP A 123 -14.37 -13.09 -11.39
CA ASP A 123 -13.91 -11.93 -10.65
C ASP A 123 -14.26 -12.06 -9.17
N ASN A 124 -13.39 -11.56 -8.30
CA ASN A 124 -13.68 -11.43 -6.88
C ASN A 124 -14.86 -10.48 -6.68
N TYR A 125 -15.80 -10.85 -5.81
CA TYR A 125 -17.06 -10.10 -5.61
C TYR A 125 -16.85 -8.59 -5.36
N TYR A 126 -15.81 -8.22 -4.62
CA TYR A 126 -15.52 -6.81 -4.32
C TYR A 126 -15.16 -5.98 -5.55
N SER A 127 -14.85 -6.59 -6.69
CA SER A 127 -14.66 -5.88 -7.98
C SER A 127 -15.96 -5.29 -8.54
N LEU A 128 -17.13 -5.73 -8.04
CA LEU A 128 -18.42 -5.09 -8.32
C LEU A 128 -18.61 -3.79 -7.54
N LEU A 129 -17.82 -3.58 -6.47
CA LEU A 129 -17.96 -2.47 -5.52
C LEU A 129 -16.87 -1.42 -5.68
N PHE A 130 -15.70 -1.83 -6.16
CA PHE A 130 -14.49 -1.01 -6.22
C PHE A 130 -13.79 -1.22 -7.56
N ASN A 131 -13.21 -0.15 -8.13
CA ASN A 131 -12.51 -0.24 -9.41
C ASN A 131 -10.99 -0.45 -9.25
N ASN A 132 -10.45 -0.10 -8.09
CA ASN A 132 -9.02 -0.11 -7.82
C ASN A 132 -8.76 -0.16 -6.30
N VAL A 133 -7.49 -0.31 -5.90
CA VAL A 133 -7.13 -0.40 -4.48
C VAL A 133 -7.37 0.90 -3.70
N THR A 134 -7.31 2.07 -4.36
CA THR A 134 -7.61 3.36 -3.73
C THR A 134 -9.08 3.44 -3.33
N ASP A 135 -10.00 2.99 -4.18
CA ASP A 135 -11.44 2.91 -3.87
C ASP A 135 -11.68 2.01 -2.65
N VAL A 136 -11.01 0.84 -2.60
CA VAL A 136 -11.03 -0.06 -1.42
C VAL A 136 -10.54 0.68 -0.19
N GLY A 137 -9.39 1.36 -0.29
CA GLY A 137 -8.81 2.10 0.82
C GLY A 137 -9.73 3.21 1.33
N GLN A 138 -10.34 3.97 0.42
CA GLN A 138 -11.27 5.06 0.75
C GLN A 138 -12.51 4.55 1.47
N SER A 139 -13.03 3.39 1.06
CA SER A 139 -14.21 2.78 1.71
C SER A 139 -14.00 2.44 3.19
N ILE A 140 -12.75 2.18 3.60
CA ILE A 140 -12.38 1.83 4.98
C ILE A 140 -12.26 3.08 5.86
N GLY A 141 -12.31 4.29 5.29
CA GLY A 141 -12.49 5.53 6.03
C GLY A 141 -11.33 6.50 5.97
N ILE A 142 -10.88 6.84 4.77
CA ILE A 142 -9.81 7.84 4.59
C ILE A 142 -10.29 9.27 4.81
N ASP A 143 -11.59 9.51 4.68
CA ASP A 143 -12.23 10.76 5.09
C ASP A 143 -12.66 10.76 6.57
N LYS A 144 -12.22 9.76 7.35
CA LYS A 144 -12.67 9.56 8.73
C LYS A 144 -11.61 10.00 9.72
N THR A 145 -11.97 10.98 10.54
CA THR A 145 -11.20 11.43 11.72
C THR A 145 -10.90 10.26 12.67
N ASP A 146 -9.88 10.38 13.53
CA ASP A 146 -9.53 9.39 14.56
C ASP A 146 -10.75 8.89 15.36
N SER A 147 -11.71 9.78 15.62
CA SER A 147 -12.96 9.46 16.32
C SER A 147 -13.84 8.50 15.53
N GLN A 148 -13.89 8.65 14.20
CA GLN A 148 -14.69 7.82 13.31
C GLN A 148 -14.01 6.47 13.01
N LEU A 149 -12.67 6.41 12.96
CA LEU A 149 -11.93 5.15 12.87
C LEU A 149 -12.17 4.28 14.13
N LYS A 150 -12.17 4.89 15.32
CA LYS A 150 -12.42 4.19 16.59
C LYS A 150 -13.78 3.48 16.65
N ILE A 151 -14.82 4.05 16.03
CA ILE A 151 -16.17 3.47 15.97
C ILE A 151 -16.22 2.23 15.08
N ILE A 152 -15.51 2.25 13.94
CA ILE A 152 -15.48 1.10 13.01
C ILE A 152 -14.82 -0.11 13.68
N PHE A 153 -13.69 0.11 14.35
CA PHE A 153 -12.97 -0.99 15.01
C PHE A 153 -13.65 -1.49 16.28
N THR A 154 -14.52 -0.70 16.93
CA THR A 154 -15.30 -1.19 18.08
C THR A 154 -16.56 -1.96 17.67
N GLY A 155 -17.14 -1.67 16.50
CA GLY A 155 -18.31 -2.40 15.98
C GLY A 155 -18.00 -3.73 15.25
N LEU A 156 -16.73 -3.99 14.91
CA LEU A 156 -16.31 -5.24 14.25
C LEU A 156 -15.99 -6.38 15.23
N PHE A 157 -15.96 -6.11 16.54
CA PHE A 157 -15.69 -7.11 17.59
C PHE A 157 -16.84 -7.25 18.61
N SER A 158 -18.06 -6.87 18.23
CA SER A 158 -19.28 -7.09 19.02
C SER A 158 -20.13 -8.21 18.43
#